data_AF-A0A1Q7WQL9-F1
#
_entry.id   AF-A0A1Q7WQL9-F1
#
_cell.length_a   1.000
_cell.length_b   1.000
_cell.length_c   1.000
_cell.angle_alpha   90.00
_cell.angle_beta   90.00
_cell.angle_gamma   90.00
#
_symmetry.space_group_name_H-M   'P 1'
#
loop_
_entity.id
_entity.type
_entity.pdbx_description
1 polymer ?
#
loop_
_entity_poly.entity_id
_entity_poly.type
_entity_poly.pdbx_seq_one_letter_code
_entity_poly.pdbx_strand_id
1 'polypeptide(L)' 'MTPQESDLPSELAAPAQRALVGAGYLRLEQLTKVSETELKQLHGIGPNAIKTLRRALEARGLSFAGGKTRKERG' A
#
# COMPACT_ATOMS: atom_id res chain seq x y z
N MET A 1 -25.65 -1.96 0.05
CA MET A 1 -25.06 -0.72 0.58
C MET A 1 -23.57 -0.93 0.68
N THR A 2 -22.79 -0.31 -0.20
CA THR A 2 -21.33 -0.46 -0.31
C THR A 2 -20.64 0.71 0.40
N PRO A 3 -19.92 0.51 1.51
CA PRO A 3 -19.02 1.52 2.01
C PRO A 3 -17.73 1.46 1.20
N GLN A 4 -17.57 2.48 0.37
CA GLN A 4 -16.34 2.84 -0.27
C GLN A 4 -15.40 3.42 0.81
N GLU A 5 -14.79 2.56 1.62
CA GLU A 5 -13.93 2.95 2.73
C GLU A 5 -12.58 2.27 2.52
N SER A 6 -11.57 3.07 2.17
CA SER A 6 -10.14 2.74 2.06
C SER A 6 -9.78 1.24 2.07
N ASP A 7 -9.34 0.72 0.92
CA ASP A 7 -8.78 -0.63 0.81
C ASP A 7 -7.35 -0.62 1.35
N LEU A 8 -7.22 -0.31 2.63
CA LEU A 8 -5.98 -0.29 3.38
C LEU A 8 -6.14 -1.25 4.56
N PRO A 9 -5.13 -2.07 4.87
CA PRO A 9 -5.22 -3.02 5.97
C PRO A 9 -5.41 -2.29 7.30
N SER A 10 -6.43 -2.69 8.06
CA SER A 10 -6.74 -2.11 9.37
C SER A 10 -5.63 -2.34 10.42
N GLU A 11 -4.71 -3.27 10.14
CA GLU A 11 -3.49 -3.53 10.91
C GLU A 11 -2.41 -2.44 10.73
N LEU A 12 -2.64 -1.45 9.86
CA LEU A 12 -1.74 -0.30 9.75
C LEU A 12 -1.77 0.54 11.02
N ALA A 13 -0.59 0.95 11.46
CA ALA A 13 -0.49 1.94 12.52
C ALA A 13 -1.16 3.26 12.07
N ALA A 14 -1.82 3.96 13.00
CA ALA A 14 -2.42 5.27 12.78
C ALA A 14 -1.52 6.27 12.01
N PRO A 15 -0.20 6.43 12.30
CA PRO A 15 0.67 7.30 11.52
C PRO A 15 0.89 6.83 10.08
N ALA A 16 0.98 5.52 9.84
CA ALA A 16 1.14 4.96 8.50
C ALA A 16 -0.12 5.17 7.66
N GLN A 17 -1.29 4.92 8.24
CA GLN A 17 -2.57 5.17 7.58
C GLN A 17 -2.73 6.65 7.22
N ARG A 18 -2.40 7.57 8.15
CA ARG A 18 -2.41 9.02 7.89
C ARG A 18 -1.43 9.43 6.80
N ALA A 19 -0.23 8.86 6.77
CA ALA A 19 0.76 9.14 5.74
C ALA A 19 0.29 8.69 4.34
N LEU A 20 -0.32 7.50 4.24
CA LEU A 20 -0.89 6.99 2.99
C LEU A 20 -2.05 7.87 2.53
N VAL A 21 -3.02 8.15 3.41
CA VAL A 21 -4.17 9.01 3.10
C VAL A 21 -3.71 10.42 2.70
N GLY A 22 -2.76 11.00 3.45
CA GLY A 22 -2.18 12.31 3.15
C GLY A 22 -1.41 12.36 1.83
N ALA A 23 -0.83 11.23 1.42
CA ALA A 23 -0.19 11.07 0.11
C ALA A 23 -1.18 10.65 -1.02
N GLY A 24 -2.48 10.50 -0.71
CA GLY A 24 -3.50 10.12 -1.69
C GLY A 24 -3.60 8.62 -2.00
N TYR A 25 -2.92 7.78 -1.22
CA TYR A 25 -3.03 6.32 -1.29
C TYR A 25 -4.14 5.83 -0.37
N LEU A 26 -5.31 5.55 -0.95
CA LEU A 26 -6.48 5.04 -0.24
C LEU A 26 -6.71 3.54 -0.50
N ARG A 27 -5.93 2.93 -1.41
CA ARG A 27 -6.12 1.54 -1.86
C ARG A 27 -4.80 0.82 -2.09
N LEU A 28 -4.77 -0.48 -1.79
CA LEU A 28 -3.64 -1.37 -2.09
C LEU A 28 -3.23 -1.33 -3.58
N GLU A 29 -4.18 -1.23 -4.50
CA GLU A 29 -3.89 -1.14 -5.94
C GLU A 29 -3.01 0.06 -6.30
N GLN A 30 -3.16 1.19 -5.63
CA GLN A 30 -2.30 2.35 -5.87
C GLN A 30 -0.87 2.09 -5.38
N LEU A 31 -0.72 1.26 -4.35
CA LEU A 31 0.58 0.84 -3.84
C LEU A 31 1.33 -0.05 -4.83
N THR A 32 0.64 -0.71 -5.75
CA THR A 32 1.29 -1.50 -6.83
C THR A 32 2.03 -0.61 -7.83
N LYS A 33 1.70 0.69 -7.89
CA LYS A 33 2.35 1.68 -8.76
C LYS A 33 3.55 2.35 -8.11
N VAL A 34 3.77 2.14 -6.82
CA VAL A 34 4.88 2.72 -6.06
C VAL A 34 5.76 1.64 -5.45
N SER A 35 7.01 1.98 -5.18
CA SER A 35 7.97 1.05 -4.58
C SER A 35 7.94 1.14 -3.06
N GLU A 36 8.33 0.05 -2.38
CA GLU A 36 8.51 0.04 -0.92
C GLU A 36 9.44 1.17 -0.46
N THR A 37 10.46 1.49 -1.25
CA THR A 37 11.42 2.57 -0.96
C THR A 37 10.77 3.95 -1.00
N GLU A 38 9.83 4.19 -1.92
CA GLU A 38 9.09 5.46 -1.96
C GLU A 38 8.13 5.57 -0.78
N LEU A 39 7.45 4.47 -0.45
CA LEU A 39 6.58 4.44 0.72
C LEU A 39 7.37 4.67 2.01
N LYS A 40 8.57 4.09 2.14
CA LYS A 40 9.47 4.35 3.29
C LYS A 40 9.94 5.80 3.41
N GLN A 41 9.90 6.58 2.32
CA GLN A 41 10.21 8.01 2.39
C GLN A 41 9.05 8.84 2.94
N LEU A 42 7.82 8.30 2.97
CA LEU A 42 6.68 8.97 3.56
C LEU A 42 6.82 9.03 5.09
N HIS A 43 6.65 10.22 5.65
CA HIS A 43 6.75 10.46 7.08
C HIS A 43 5.65 9.68 7.83
N GLY A 44 6.03 8.66 8.59
CA GLY A 44 5.11 7.79 9.32
C GLY A 44 4.98 6.36 8.79
N ILE A 45 5.60 6.03 7.65
CA ILE A 45 5.68 4.65 7.14
C ILE A 45 6.92 3.96 7.70
N GLY A 46 6.69 3.15 8.73
CA GLY A 46 7.72 2.29 9.32
C GLY A 46 7.86 0.93 8.62
N PRO A 47 8.90 0.15 8.97
CA PRO A 47 9.11 -1.20 8.45
C PRO A 47 7.93 -2.15 8.75
N ASN A 48 7.20 -1.94 9.85
CA ASN A 48 5.99 -2.69 10.17
C ASN A 48 4.85 -2.40 9.18
N ALA A 49 4.65 -1.13 8.82
CA ALA A 49 3.64 -0.75 7.84
C ALA A 49 3.91 -1.39 6.48
N ILE A 50 5.18 -1.37 6.04
CA ILE A 50 5.59 -2.03 4.79
C ILE A 50 5.32 -3.54 4.84
N LYS A 51 5.63 -4.22 5.96
CA LYS A 51 5.33 -5.66 6.10
C LYS A 51 3.83 -5.95 6.02
N THR A 52 3.00 -5.15 6.67
CA THR A 52 1.53 -5.30 6.64
C THR A 52 1.00 -5.07 5.22
N LEU A 53 1.42 -3.99 4.56
CA LEU A 53 1.03 -3.68 3.19
C LEU A 53 1.47 -4.78 2.23
N ARG A 54 2.70 -5.29 2.38
CA ARG A 54 3.22 -6.39 1.57
C ARG A 54 2.35 -7.63 1.71
N ARG A 55 2.03 -8.04 2.94
CA ARG A 55 1.14 -9.20 3.18
C ARG A 55 -0.23 -9.00 2.58
N ALA A 56 -0.80 -7.80 2.72
CA ALA A 56 -2.11 -7.49 2.16
C ALA A 56 -2.11 -7.48 0.62
N LEU A 57 -1.03 -7.01 0.00
CA LEU A 57 -0.81 -7.12 -1.44
C LEU A 57 -0.67 -8.58 -1.87
N GLU A 58 0.22 -9.35 -1.21
CA GLU A 58 0.46 -10.77 -1.51
C GLU A 58 -0.82 -11.61 -1.36
N ALA A 59 -1.66 -11.32 -0.37
CA ALA A 59 -2.97 -11.97 -0.19
C ALA A 59 -3.92 -11.76 -1.38
N ARG A 60 -3.70 -10.71 -2.18
CA ARG A 60 -4.45 -10.40 -3.40
C ARG A 60 -3.69 -10.76 -4.68
N GLY A 61 -2.51 -11.38 -4.56
CA GLY A 61 -1.62 -11.65 -5.68
C GLY A 61 -0.99 -10.40 -6.30
N LEU A 62 -0.94 -9.30 -5.55
CA LEU A 62 -0.33 -8.03 -5.93
C LEU A 62 1.05 -7.87 -5.28
N SER A 63 1.86 -6.96 -5.84
CA SER A 63 3.17 -6.60 -5.33
C SER A 63 3.42 -5.11 -5.53
N PHE A 64 4.32 -4.52 -4.73
CA PHE A 64 4.82 -3.16 -4.97
C PHE A 64 5.57 -3.07 -6.30
N ALA A 65 5.62 -1.88 -6.90
CA ALA A 65 6.29 -1.66 -8.19
C ALA A 65 7.78 -2.07 -8.18
N GLY A 66 8.45 -1.94 -7.03
CA GLY A 66 9.86 -2.32 -6.86
C GLY A 66 10.11 -3.83 -6.85
N GLY A 67 9.08 -4.64 -6.62
CA GLY A 67 9.12 -6.10 -6.64
C GLY A 67 8.55 -6.65 -7.94
N LYS A 68 9.17 -6.33 -9.09
CA LYS A 68 8.89 -6.83 -10.44
C LYS A 68 7.56 -7.61 -10.61
N THR A 69 6.53 -6.92 -11.08
CA THR A 69 5.72 -7.48 -12.17
C THR A 69 5.19 -6.36 -13.06
N ARG A 70 5.81 -6.25 -14.24
CA ARG A 70 5.23 -5.59 -15.40
C ARG A 70 4.17 -6.57 -15.93
N LYS A 71 2.95 -6.49 -15.42
CA LYS A 71 1.81 -7.31 -15.85
C LYS A 71 0.61 -6.35 -15.96
N GLU A 72 -0.03 -6.10 -17.08
CA GLU A 72 0.06 -6.54 -18.46
C GLU A 72 -0.48 -5.37 -19.31
N ARG A 73 0.11 -5.13 -20.48
CA ARG A 73 -0.56 -4.38 -21.55
C ARG A 73 -1.58 -5.34 -22.16
N GLY A 74 -2.86 -5.02 -22.06
CA GLY A 74 -3.93 -5.58 -22.88
C GLY A 74 -4.42 -4.50 -23.83
#